data_AF-A0A1H7W8R9-F1
#
_entry.id   AF-A0A1H7W8R9-F1
#
_cell.length_a   1.000
_cell.length_b   1.000
_cell.length_c   1.000
_cell.angle_alpha   90.00
_cell.angle_beta   90.00
_cell.angle_gamma   90.00
#
_symmetry.space_group_name_H-M   'P 1'
#
loop_
_entity.id
_entity.type
_entity.pdbx_description
1 polymer ?
#
loop_
_entity_poly.entity_id
_entity_poly.type
_entity_poly.pdbx_seq_one_letter_code
_entity_poly.pdbx_strand_id
1 'polypeptide(L)' 'MVNWARVTGFDWDECNSRKSKEKYDVSQPEAESIFFNEPLLILEDARHSQAEARFHALGETDDARQLYITFTLRQDGT' A
#
# COMPACT_ATOMS: atom_id res chain seq x y z
N MET A 1 -10.88 10.56 9.93
CA MET A 1 -10.63 10.80 8.50
C MET A 1 -9.14 10.95 8.33
N VAL A 2 -8.51 10.07 7.56
CA VAL A 2 -7.07 10.13 7.28
C VAL A 2 -6.76 11.40 6.50
N ASN A 3 -5.74 12.15 6.93
CA ASN A 3 -5.20 13.25 6.15
C ASN A 3 -4.07 12.74 5.25
N TRP A 4 -4.43 12.39 4.01
CA TRP A 4 -3.48 11.88 3.02
C TRP A 4 -2.36 12.89 2.68
N ALA A 5 -2.58 14.20 2.88
CA ALA A 5 -1.55 15.21 2.66
C ALA A 5 -0.39 15.14 3.67
N ARG A 6 -0.53 14.37 4.76
CA ARG A 6 0.55 14.10 5.73
C ARG A 6 1.36 12.85 5.38
N VAL A 7 0.95 12.07 4.38
CA VAL A 7 1.70 10.90 3.93
C VAL A 7 2.82 11.38 3.03
N THR A 8 4.07 11.19 3.48
CA THR A 8 5.26 11.70 2.80
C THR A 8 6.00 10.66 1.97
N GLY A 9 5.63 9.38 2.06
CA GLY A 9 6.25 8.31 1.29
C GLY A 9 5.84 6.92 1.74
N PHE A 10 6.52 5.92 1.19
CA PHE A 10 6.34 4.50 1.48
C PHE A 10 7.47 3.99 2.37
N ASP A 11 7.12 3.19 3.37
CA ASP A 11 8.07 2.50 4.24
C ASP A 11 8.00 1.01 3.95
N TRP A 12 9.13 0.45 3.51
CA TRP A 12 9.24 -0.97 3.18
C TRP A 12 10.29 -1.63 4.05
N ASP A 13 9.88 -2.66 4.77
CA ASP A 13 10.83 -3.60 5.39
C ASP A 13 11.40 -4.54 4.31
N GLU A 14 12.72 -4.79 4.34
CA GLU A 14 13.42 -5.74 3.46
C GLU A 14 12.79 -7.14 3.49
N CYS A 15 12.22 -7.55 4.63
CA CYS A 15 11.51 -8.82 4.74
C CYS A 15 10.19 -8.83 3.96
N ASN A 16 9.50 -7.70 3.85
CA ASN A 16 8.26 -7.60 3.08
C ASN A 16 8.53 -7.50 1.59
N SER A 17 9.51 -6.68 1.19
CA SER A 17 9.87 -6.53 -0.22
C SER A 17 10.39 -7.84 -0.83
N ARG A 18 11.23 -8.59 -0.09
CA ARG A 18 11.69 -9.90 -0.53
C ARG A 18 10.53 -10.89 -0.68
N LYS A 19 9.61 -10.96 0.29
CA LYS A 19 8.45 -11.86 0.22
C LYS A 19 7.50 -11.51 -0.93
N SER A 20 7.25 -10.23 -1.18
CA SER A 20 6.39 -9.80 -2.28
C SER A 20 6.99 -10.18 -3.64
N LYS A 21 8.30 -9.99 -3.80
CA LYS A 21 9.01 -10.40 -5.00
C LYS A 21 9.07 -11.92 -5.17
N GLU A 22 9.41 -12.66 -4.11
CA GLU A 22 9.55 -14.12 -4.18
C GLU A 22 8.20 -14.85 -4.34
N LYS A 23 7.10 -14.34 -3.77
CA LYS A 23 5.79 -15.00 -3.86
C LYS A 23 4.92 -14.52 -5.01
N TYR A 24 4.98 -13.23 -5.34
CA TYR A 24 4.02 -12.60 -6.24
C TYR A 24 4.68 -11.95 -7.45
N ASP A 25 6.02 -11.98 -7.53
CA ASP A 25 6.83 -11.32 -8.55
C ASP A 25 6.46 -9.84 -8.68
N VAL A 26 6.22 -9.18 -7.54
CA VAL A 26 5.93 -7.75 -7.44
C VAL A 26 7.13 -7.06 -6.82
N SER A 27 7.71 -6.13 -7.56
CA SER A 27 8.80 -5.28 -7.08
C SER A 27 8.25 -4.09 -6.29
N GLN A 28 9.05 -3.51 -5.38
CA GLN A 28 8.69 -2.27 -4.68
C GLN A 28 8.21 -1.15 -5.61
N PRO A 29 8.94 -0.78 -6.70
CA PRO A 29 8.47 0.26 -7.61
C PRO A 29 7.16 -0.10 -8.32
N GLU A 30 6.93 -1.38 -8.65
CA GLU A 30 5.67 -1.82 -9.28
C GLU A 30 4.48 -1.67 -8.31
N ALA A 31 4.71 -1.98 -7.02
CA ALA A 31 3.73 -1.76 -5.98
C ALA A 31 3.48 -0.27 -5.69
N GLU A 32 4.47 0.59 -5.90
CA GLU A 32 4.30 2.04 -5.75
C GLU A 32 3.60 2.65 -6.97
N SER A 33 3.83 2.15 -8.18
CA SER A 33 3.20 2.62 -9.42
C SER A 33 1.67 2.68 -9.32
N ILE A 34 1.02 1.72 -8.65
CA ILE A 34 -0.45 1.74 -8.54
C ILE A 34 -0.99 2.96 -7.80
N PHE A 35 -0.19 3.61 -6.95
CA PHE A 35 -0.59 4.83 -6.25
C PHE A 35 -0.49 6.08 -7.13
N PHE A 36 0.24 5.99 -8.24
CA PHE A 36 0.39 7.05 -9.23
C PHE A 36 -0.53 6.89 -10.44
N ASN A 37 -1.11 5.70 -10.62
CA ASN A 37 -1.97 5.36 -11.75
C ASN A 37 -3.46 5.41 -11.38
N GLU A 38 -4.29 5.66 -12.40
CA GLU A 38 -5.74 5.59 -12.29
C GLU A 38 -6.27 4.41 -13.14
N PRO A 39 -7.26 3.64 -12.64
CA PRO A 39 -8.03 3.86 -11.43
C PRO A 39 -7.33 3.35 -10.15
N LEU A 40 -7.42 4.14 -9.07
CA LEU A 40 -6.96 3.76 -7.73
C LEU A 40 -8.13 3.81 -6.74
N LEU A 41 -8.43 2.66 -6.13
CA LEU A 41 -9.43 2.52 -5.09
C LEU A 41 -8.75 2.24 -3.75
N ILE A 42 -8.98 3.09 -2.75
CA ILE A 42 -8.50 2.89 -1.39
C ILE A 42 -9.69 2.68 -0.45
N LEU A 43 -9.66 1.58 0.29
CA LEU A 43 -10.69 1.19 1.25
C LEU A 43 -10.07 0.99 2.63
N GLU A 44 -10.77 1.46 3.66
CA GLU A 44 -10.39 1.23 5.06
C GLU A 44 -10.93 -0.12 5.53
N ASP A 45 -10.06 -0.99 6.06
CA ASP A 45 -10.49 -2.21 6.76
C ASP A 45 -10.75 -1.87 8.24
N ALA A 46 -11.95 -1.34 8.50
CA ALA A 46 -12.39 -0.99 9.84
C ALA A 46 -12.69 -2.21 10.74
N ARG A 47 -12.55 -3.45 10.23
CA ARG A 47 -12.86 -4.69 10.98
C ARG A 47 -11.68 -5.19 11.80
N HIS A 48 -10.44 -4.84 11.45
CA HIS A 48 -9.26 -5.32 12.17
C HIS A 48 -8.50 -4.20 12.89
N SER A 49 -8.56 -4.27 14.22
CA SER A 49 -7.69 -3.62 15.23
C SER A 49 -8.01 -2.16 15.55
N GLN A 50 -8.36 -1.91 16.80
CA GLN A 50 -8.47 -0.55 17.38
C GLN A 50 -7.12 0.16 17.58
N ALA A 51 -6.01 -0.45 17.13
CA ALA A 51 -4.65 0.04 17.37
C ALA A 51 -3.96 0.61 16.12
N GLU A 52 -4.20 0.06 14.92
CA GLU A 52 -3.56 0.49 13.67
C GLU A 52 -4.57 0.41 12.52
N ALA A 53 -4.83 1.54 11.85
CA ALA A 53 -5.72 1.58 10.71
C ALA A 53 -5.08 0.88 9.50
N ARG A 54 -5.77 -0.15 8.99
CA ARG A 54 -5.36 -0.90 7.81
C ARG A 54 -6.14 -0.42 6.58
N PHE A 55 -5.44 -0.31 5.47
CA PHE A 55 -6.00 0.13 4.20
C PHE A 55 -5.69 -0.88 3.11
N HIS A 56 -6.61 -0.98 2.17
CA HIS A 56 -6.49 -1.77 0.98
C HIS A 56 -6.49 -0.83 -0.23
N ALA A 57 -5.42 -0.86 -1.01
CA ALA A 57 -5.34 -0.23 -2.31
C ALA A 57 -5.56 -1.29 -3.40
N LEU A 58 -6.50 -1.02 -4.29
CA LEU A 58 -6.67 -1.75 -5.54
C LEU A 58 -6.39 -0.77 -6.67
N GLY A 59 -5.39 -1.05 -7.49
CA GLY A 59 -5.01 -0.20 -8.61
C GLY A 59 -4.39 -0.99 -9.74
N GLU A 60 -4.02 -0.27 -10.79
CA GLU A 60 -3.42 -0.82 -12.00
C GLU A 60 -1.98 -0.29 -12.16
N THR A 61 -1.05 -1.18 -12.53
CA THR A 61 0.34 -0.81 -12.82
C THR A 61 0.48 -0.27 -14.24
N ASP A 62 1.65 0.28 -14.56
CA ASP A 62 1.98 0.75 -15.91
C ASP A 62 1.87 -0.35 -16.99
N ASP A 63 2.06 -1.60 -16.59
CA ASP A 63 1.91 -2.79 -17.45
C ASP A 63 0.46 -3.32 -17.53
N ALA A 64 -0.53 -2.51 -17.12
CA ALA A 64 -1.95 -2.90 -17.04
C ALA A 64 -2.22 -4.11 -16.13
N ARG A 65 -1.36 -4.33 -15.13
CA ARG A 65 -1.54 -5.40 -14.14
C ARG A 65 -2.31 -4.86 -12.94
N GLN A 66 -3.39 -5.52 -12.57
CA GLN A 66 -4.13 -5.15 -11.37
C GLN A 66 -3.42 -5.70 -10.12
N LEU A 67 -3.11 -4.82 -9.18
CA LEU A 67 -2.52 -5.19 -7.89
C LEU A 67 -3.46 -4.84 -6.74
N TYR A 68 -3.45 -5.75 -5.77
CA TYR A 68 -4.10 -5.56 -4.48
C TYR A 68 -3.01 -5.43 -3.41
N ILE A 69 -2.95 -4.25 -2.78
CA ILE A 69 -1.96 -3.94 -1.75
C ILE A 69 -2.68 -3.70 -0.43
N THR A 70 -2.23 -4.38 0.60
CA THR A 70 -2.65 -4.09 1.98
C THR A 70 -1.52 -3.35 2.67
N PHE A 71 -1.82 -2.16 3.18
CA PHE A 71 -0.84 -1.32 3.86
C PHE A 71 -1.43 -0.73 5.15
N THR A 72 -0.55 -0.27 6.02
CA THR A 72 -0.93 0.44 7.24
C THR A 72 -0.34 1.84 7.20
N LEU A 73 -1.06 2.80 7.79
CA LEU A 73 -0.51 4.14 7.96
C LEU A 73 0.29 4.16 9.25
N ARG A 74 1.60 4.33 9.12
CA ARG A 74 2.45 4.65 10.26
C ARG A 74 2.17 6.10 10.64
N GLN A 75 1.55 6.33 11.79
CA GLN A 75 1.64 7.66 12.39
C GLN A 75 3.10 7.89 12.76
N ASP A 76 3.66 9.02 12.34
CA ASP A 76 4.87 9.53 12.98
C ASP A 76 4.63 9.47 14.48
N GLY A 77 5.51 8.74 15.17
CA GLY A 77 5.39 8.57 16.60
C GLY A 77 5.40 9.92 17.29
N THR A 78 4.51 10.05 18.28
CA THR A 78 4.40 11.12 19.30
C THR A 78 3.92 12.49 18.85
#